data_AF-A0A2U1ME52-F1
#
_entry.id   AF-A0A2U1ME52-F1
#
_cell.length_a   1.000
_cell.length_b   1.000
_cell.length_c   1.000
_cell.angle_alpha   90.00
_cell.angle_beta   90.00
_cell.angle_gamma   90.00
#
_symmetry.space_group_name_H-M   'P 1'
#
loop_
_entity.id
_entity.type
_entity.pdbx_description
1 polymer ?
#
loop_
_entity_poly.entity_id
_entity_poly.type
_entity_poly.pdbx_seq_one_letter_code
_entity_poly.pdbx_strand_id
1 'polypeptide(L)' 'MVDLGDLAVDKGYCTEDNMGLGLAELAEIVLKKKVDDDYQDVGIRRWDEEDLSSNQVKCACIDGFLALEIGRVLREQKN' A
#
# COMPACT_ATOMS: atom_id res chain seq x y z
N MET A 1 15.30 2.52 -4.55
CA MET A 1 13.93 2.44 -3.97
C MET A 1 13.61 0.97 -3.85
N VAL A 2 13.05 0.51 -2.72
CA VAL A 2 12.67 -0.90 -2.55
C VAL A 2 11.25 -1.03 -3.08
N ASP A 3 11.02 -2.02 -3.95
CA ASP A 3 9.67 -2.40 -4.36
C ASP A 3 9.09 -3.34 -3.30
N LEU A 4 7.91 -2.99 -2.76
CA LEU A 4 7.27 -3.78 -1.70
C LEU A 4 6.59 -5.04 -2.24
N GLY A 5 6.17 -5.04 -3.52
CA GLY A 5 5.61 -6.21 -4.19
C GLY A 5 6.68 -7.27 -4.38
N ASP A 6 7.83 -6.89 -4.93
CA ASP A 6 8.97 -7.79 -5.10
C ASP A 6 9.42 -8.36 -3.75
N LEU A 7 9.53 -7.49 -2.73
CA LEU A 7 9.91 -7.94 -1.39
C LEU A 7 8.87 -8.88 -0.76
N ALA A 8 7.58 -8.68 -1.04
CA ALA A 8 6.52 -9.57 -0.57
C ALA A 8 6.59 -10.95 -1.24
N VAL A 9 6.96 -11.01 -2.53
CA VAL A 9 7.23 -12.27 -3.24
C VAL A 9 8.44 -12.97 -2.64
N ASP A 10 9.56 -12.26 -2.45
CA ASP A 10 10.78 -12.81 -1.84
C ASP A 10 10.55 -13.38 -0.43
N LYS A 11 9.60 -12.81 0.31
CA LYS A 11 9.21 -13.24 1.65
C LYS A 11 8.10 -14.30 1.67
N GLY A 12 7.60 -14.73 0.50
CA GLY A 12 6.58 -15.77 0.38
C GLY A 12 5.16 -15.35 0.74
N TYR A 13 4.89 -14.04 0.79
CA TYR A 13 3.53 -13.52 0.99
C TYR A 13 2.73 -13.49 -0.32
N CYS A 14 3.41 -13.29 -1.45
CA CYS A 14 2.82 -13.22 -2.78
C CYS A 14 3.48 -14.23 -3.73
N THR A 15 2.83 -14.50 -4.86
CA THR A 15 3.40 -15.23 -6.00
C THR A 15 3.73 -14.25 -7.13
N GLU A 16 4.55 -14.67 -8.09
CA GLU A 16 4.87 -13.85 -9.28
C GLU A 16 3.61 -13.45 -10.07
N ASP A 17 2.55 -14.28 -10.02
CA ASP A 17 1.25 -13.97 -10.64
C ASP A 17 0.56 -12.73 -10.04
N ASN A 18 0.95 -12.35 -8.83
CA ASN A 18 0.44 -11.19 -8.09
C ASN A 18 1.43 -10.02 -8.09
N MET A 19 2.36 -9.99 -9.05
CA MET A 19 3.27 -8.87 -9.23
C MET A 19 2.50 -7.65 -9.79
N GLY A 20 2.70 -6.48 -9.19
CA GLY A 20 1.99 -5.25 -9.58
C GLY A 20 0.75 -4.91 -8.76
N LEU A 21 0.49 -5.61 -7.65
CA LEU A 21 -0.54 -5.22 -6.68
C LEU A 21 -0.27 -3.83 -6.09
N GLY A 22 -1.35 -3.08 -5.87
CA GLY A 22 -1.32 -1.81 -5.16
C GLY A 22 -1.12 -1.97 -3.65
N LEU A 23 -0.82 -0.86 -2.97
CA LEU A 23 -0.60 -0.85 -1.50
C LEU A 23 -1.79 -1.41 -0.71
N ALA A 24 -3.03 -1.18 -1.16
CA ALA A 24 -4.22 -1.69 -0.49
C ALA A 24 -4.31 -3.22 -0.54
N GLU A 25 -4.02 -3.80 -1.70
CA GLU A 25 -4.04 -5.26 -1.89
C GLU A 25 -2.89 -5.92 -1.10
N LEU A 26 -1.70 -5.32 -1.15
CA LEU A 26 -0.57 -5.75 -0.33
C LEU A 26 -0.86 -5.65 1.17
N ALA A 27 -1.59 -4.62 1.62
CA ALA A 27 -2.00 -4.49 3.02
C ALA A 27 -2.94 -5.63 3.46
N GLU A 28 -3.85 -6.06 2.58
CA GLU A 28 -4.74 -7.20 2.88
C GLU A 28 -3.95 -8.50 2.98
N ILE A 29 -2.94 -8.70 2.12
CA ILE A 29 -2.12 -9.91 2.12
C ILE A 29 -1.14 -9.92 3.29
N VAL A 30 -0.36 -8.85 3.48
CA VAL A 30 0.76 -8.80 4.42
C VAL A 30 0.31 -8.41 5.83
N LEU A 31 -0.54 -7.38 5.95
CA LEU A 31 -0.99 -6.87 7.25
C LEU A 31 -2.31 -7.50 7.72
N LYS A 32 -3.01 -8.25 6.85
CA LYS A 32 -4.37 -8.76 7.08
C LYS A 32 -5.35 -7.63 7.40
N LYS A 33 -5.20 -6.48 6.73
CA LYS A 33 -6.07 -5.31 6.88
C LYS A 33 -6.66 -4.91 5.54
N LYS A 34 -7.99 -4.82 5.48
CA LYS A 34 -8.69 -4.23 4.35
C LYS A 34 -8.75 -2.71 4.51
N VAL A 35 -8.44 -1.99 3.44
CA VAL A 35 -8.59 -0.53 3.38
C VAL A 35 -10.03 -0.21 2.99
N ASP A 36 -10.59 0.84 3.60
CA ASP A 36 -11.97 1.27 3.36
C ASP A 36 -12.21 1.67 1.88
N ASP A 37 -13.42 1.49 1.38
CA ASP A 37 -13.78 1.80 -0.01
C ASP A 37 -13.65 3.31 -0.31
N ASP A 38 -13.83 4.19 0.69
CA ASP A 38 -13.63 5.65 0.58
C ASP A 38 -12.20 6.02 0.15
N TYR A 39 -11.22 5.16 0.42
CA TYR A 39 -9.84 5.37 0.01
C TYR A 39 -9.64 5.08 -1.49
N GLN A 40 -10.35 4.06 -2.02
CA GLN A 40 -10.26 3.67 -3.44
C GLN A 40 -10.82 4.76 -4.37
N ASP A 41 -11.85 5.48 -3.91
CA ASP A 41 -12.51 6.54 -4.69
C ASP A 41 -11.73 7.86 -4.79
N VAL A 42 -10.65 8.02 -4.00
CA VAL A 42 -9.80 9.24 -4.03
C VAL A 42 -8.67 9.12 -5.04
N GLY A 43 -8.23 7.89 -5.37
CA GLY A 43 -7.13 7.65 -6.30
C GLY A 43 -7.34 8.20 -7.72
N ILE A 44 -8.60 8.46 -8.09
CA ILE A 44 -9.00 8.95 -9.43
C ILE A 44 -9.20 10.50 -9.44
N ARG A 45 -9.00 11.18 -8.30
CA ARG A 45 -9.21 12.64 -8.18
C ARG A 45 -8.00 13.45 -8.65
N ARG A 46 -8.22 14.74 -8.92
CA ARG A 46 -7.21 15.71 -9.37
C ARG A 46 -6.22 16.05 -8.26
N TRP A 47 -5.09 15.36 -8.24
CA TRP A 47 -3.94 15.65 -7.38
C TRP A 47 -3.11 16.86 -7.85
N ASP A 48 -3.44 17.40 -9.03
CA ASP A 48 -2.82 18.57 -9.67
C ASP A 48 -3.43 19.91 -9.23
N GLU A 49 -4.43 19.90 -8.35
CA GLU A 49 -5.02 21.12 -7.80
C GLU A 49 -4.07 21.79 -6.79
N GLU A 50 -4.15 23.13 -6.68
CA GLU A 50 -3.27 23.93 -5.82
C GLU A 50 -3.42 23.56 -4.34
N ASP A 51 -4.64 23.31 -3.90
CA ASP A 51 -4.98 22.94 -2.53
C ASP A 51 -5.47 21.48 -2.47
N LEU A 52 -4.95 20.72 -1.50
CA LEU A 52 -5.43 19.37 -1.23
C LEU A 52 -6.70 19.41 -0.37
N SER A 53 -7.72 18.66 -0.78
CA SER A 53 -8.87 18.37 0.07
C SER A 53 -8.48 17.49 1.26
N SER A 54 -9.26 17.55 2.34
CA SER A 54 -9.08 16.67 3.51
C SER A 54 -9.07 15.18 3.14
N ASN A 55 -9.81 14.79 2.10
CA ASN A 55 -9.84 13.40 1.63
C ASN A 55 -8.54 13.00 0.92
N GLN A 56 -7.94 13.91 0.13
CA GLN A 56 -6.62 13.68 -0.47
C GLN A 56 -5.53 13.58 0.60
N VAL A 57 -5.55 14.46 1.59
CA VAL A 57 -4.61 14.38 2.73
C VAL A 57 -4.77 13.05 3.47
N LYS A 58 -6.01 12.64 3.78
CA LYS A 58 -6.30 11.35 4.41
C LYS A 58 -5.77 10.18 3.57
N CYS A 59 -6.01 10.19 2.26
CA CYS A 59 -5.55 9.15 1.34
C CYS A 59 -4.02 9.05 1.31
N ALA A 60 -3.31 10.16 1.13
CA ALA A 60 -1.84 10.18 1.14
C ALA A 60 -1.24 9.71 2.49
N CYS A 61 -1.87 10.06 3.61
CA CYS A 61 -1.48 9.56 4.92
C CYS A 61 -1.68 8.05 5.05
N ILE A 62 -2.77 7.50 4.50
CA ILE A 62 -3.00 6.06 4.46
C ILE A 62 -1.92 5.38 3.61
N ASP A 63 -1.60 5.90 2.42
CA ASP A 63 -0.53 5.36 1.56
C ASP A 63 0.81 5.28 2.29
N GLY A 64 1.20 6.39 2.94
CA GLY A 64 2.43 6.45 3.72
C GLY A 64 2.45 5.45 4.88
N PHE A 65 1.33 5.31 5.58
CA PHE A 65 1.19 4.33 6.67
C PHE A 65 1.29 2.90 6.17
N LEU A 66 0.56 2.54 5.09
CA LEU A 66 0.57 1.20 4.52
C LEU A 66 1.97 0.82 4.04
N ALA A 67 2.63 1.70 3.29
CA ALA A 67 3.98 1.44 2.79
C ALA A 67 4.98 1.20 3.93
N LEU A 68 4.91 2.00 5.01
CA LEU A 68 5.77 1.85 6.18
C LEU A 68 5.54 0.51 6.88
N GLU A 69 4.29 0.18 7.22
CA GLU A 69 3.97 -1.00 8.01
C GLU A 69 4.15 -2.30 7.20
N ILE A 70 3.81 -2.31 5.91
CA ILE A 70 4.11 -3.42 5.00
C ILE A 70 5.62 -3.66 4.98
N GLY A 71 6.42 -2.62 4.71
CA GLY A 71 7.87 -2.74 4.67
C GLY A 71 8.48 -3.21 5.98
N ARG A 72 7.92 -2.79 7.12
CA ARG A 72 8.35 -3.22 8.45
C ARG A 72 8.11 -4.72 8.67
N VAL A 73 6.89 -5.21 8.41
CA VAL A 73 6.55 -6.64 8.54
C VAL A 73 7.44 -7.50 7.64
N LEU A 74 7.63 -7.09 6.38
CA LEU A 74 8.47 -7.82 5.43
C LEU A 74 9.95 -7.86 5.85
N ARG A 75 10.45 -6.82 6.54
CA ARG A 75 11.84 -6.76 7.01
C ARG A 75 12.08 -7.50 8.34
N GLU A 76 11.09 -7.53 9.23
CA GLU A 76 11.21 -8.19 10.54
C GLU A 76 11.24 -9.73 10.44
N GLN A 77 10.72 -10.32 9.35
CA GLN A 77 10.95 -11.75 9.08
C GLN A 77 12.37 -12.00 8.56
N LYS A 78 13.22 -12.53 9.44
CA LYS A 78 14.39 -13.33 9.04
C LYS A 78 13.91 -14.74 8.74
N ASN A 79 14.05 -15.17 7.48
CA ASN A 79 14.04 -16.60 7.15
C ASN A 79 15.16 -17.31 7.92
#